data_AF-A0A1D2A432-F1
#
_entry.id   AF-A0A1D2A432-F1
#
_cell.length_a   1.000
_cell.length_b   1.000
_cell.length_c   1.000
_cell.angle_alpha   90.00
_cell.angle_beta   90.00
_cell.angle_gamma   90.00
#
_symmetry.space_group_name_H-M   'P 1'
#
loop_
_entity.id
_entity.type
_entity.pdbx_description
1 polymer ?
#
loop_
_entity_poly.entity_id
_entity_poly.type
_entity_poly.pdbx_seq_one_letter_code
_entity_poly.pdbx_strand_id
1 'polypeptide(L)'
;PAEAAGGAGAATTPAAPRTALAPRRAPAKTPARVAAAGARTAPARPRPPAGVVQRAPVVLVLDPVLQALPWESVPGLEQQSMYRMPSLAVALASCRAASEPRRLDPRDAFFSLNPSGDLGDTQQALEPLFLRQPTWKGTSGRPPAAAELAEALQTRQLFVYCGHGSGEQYLPAARLRTLRCSAAGLIMGCSSGRLRPPAAAGDEAQGAVLAYLLAGCPAATANLWDVTDKDIDRFTAAVLEDWLEAPGREPGAAVDVAASVNAARGRCRLRYLNGGAAVTYGLPTLVG
;
A
#
# COMPACT_ATOMS: atom_id res chain seq x y z
N PRO A 1 -6.46 84.16 5.55
CA PRO A 1 -7.20 83.33 6.52
C PRO A 1 -6.27 82.21 7.05
N ALA A 2 -5.48 82.47 8.09
CA ALA A 2 -5.79 82.15 9.50
C ALA A 2 -6.10 80.63 9.69
N GLU A 3 -5.46 79.84 10.55
CA GLU A 3 -4.58 80.09 11.70
C GLU A 3 -3.90 78.76 12.08
N ALA A 4 -2.84 78.82 12.90
CA ALA A 4 -2.04 77.71 13.38
C ALA A 4 -2.50 77.17 14.74
N ALA A 5 -2.28 75.87 15.00
CA ALA A 5 -1.93 75.22 16.30
C ALA A 5 -1.94 73.69 16.06
N GLY A 6 -0.98 72.85 16.44
CA GLY A 6 -0.07 72.90 17.58
C GLY A 6 -0.67 72.13 18.76
N GLY A 7 -0.34 70.85 18.93
CA GLY A 7 -0.76 70.08 20.11
C GLY A 7 -0.49 68.58 20.05
N ALA A 8 0.67 68.16 20.60
CA ALA A 8 0.96 66.77 20.93
C ALA A 8 0.10 66.31 22.11
N GLY A 9 -0.47 65.10 22.02
CA GLY A 9 -1.27 64.47 23.07
C GLY A 9 -0.97 62.98 23.15
N ALA A 10 -0.56 62.56 24.34
CA ALA A 10 0.01 61.26 24.67
C ALA A 10 -0.95 60.07 24.49
N ALA A 11 -0.32 58.90 24.38
CA ALA A 11 -0.90 57.57 24.33
C ALA A 11 -1.87 57.26 25.49
N THR A 12 -3.00 56.62 25.16
CA THR A 12 -3.72 55.73 26.07
C THR A 12 -4.39 54.60 25.29
N THR A 13 -3.82 53.40 25.42
CA THR A 13 -4.38 52.13 24.97
C THR A 13 -5.62 51.79 25.82
N PRO A 14 -6.76 51.37 25.24
CA PRO A 14 -7.89 50.91 26.05
C PRO A 14 -7.58 49.52 26.61
N ALA A 15 -7.63 49.41 27.94
CA ALA A 15 -7.44 48.17 28.68
C ALA A 15 -8.58 47.17 28.38
N ALA A 16 -8.19 45.92 28.10
CA ALA A 16 -9.11 44.80 27.92
C ALA A 16 -9.89 44.52 29.22
N PRO A 17 -11.18 44.13 29.14
CA PRO A 17 -11.96 43.80 30.33
C PRO A 17 -11.43 42.52 30.98
N ARG A 18 -11.15 42.61 32.28
CA ARG A 18 -10.80 41.46 33.14
C ARG A 18 -12.00 40.51 33.24
N THR A 19 -11.93 39.39 32.52
CA THR A 19 -12.85 38.27 32.73
C THR A 19 -12.57 37.60 34.06
N ALA A 20 -13.58 37.58 34.94
CA ALA A 20 -13.54 36.92 36.23
C ALA A 20 -13.35 35.40 36.04
N LEU A 21 -12.38 34.84 36.78
CA LEU A 21 -12.08 33.41 36.80
C LEU A 21 -13.22 32.66 37.51
N ALA A 22 -13.96 31.83 36.78
CA ALA A 22 -15.00 30.97 37.34
C ALA A 22 -14.40 29.92 38.32
N PRO A 23 -15.12 29.53 39.39
CA PRO A 23 -14.60 28.57 40.36
C PRO A 23 -14.42 27.18 39.73
N ARG A 24 -13.30 26.54 40.07
CA ARG A 24 -12.94 25.18 39.64
C ARG A 24 -14.05 24.18 40.01
N ARG A 25 -14.63 23.53 39.01
CA ARG A 25 -15.49 22.35 39.20
C ARG A 25 -14.67 21.20 39.79
N ALA A 26 -15.24 20.55 40.82
CA ALA A 26 -14.71 19.35 41.46
C ALA A 26 -14.55 18.19 40.45
N PRO A 27 -13.61 17.25 40.67
CA PRO A 27 -13.36 16.15 39.75
C PRO A 27 -14.58 15.23 39.65
N ALA A 28 -15.01 14.97 38.42
CA ALA A 28 -16.06 14.00 38.12
C ALA A 28 -15.61 12.59 38.56
N LYS A 29 -16.52 11.86 39.21
CA LYS A 29 -16.34 10.48 39.65
C LYS A 29 -15.97 9.59 38.45
N THR A 30 -14.92 8.79 38.63
CA THR A 30 -14.44 7.74 37.72
C THR A 30 -15.61 6.85 37.25
N PRO A 31 -15.82 6.64 35.94
CA PRO A 31 -16.78 5.65 35.50
C PRO A 31 -16.28 4.24 35.85
N ALA A 32 -17.22 3.41 36.31
CA ALA A 32 -16.99 2.04 36.71
C ALA A 32 -16.33 1.21 35.59
N ARG A 33 -15.44 0.30 35.99
CA ARG A 33 -14.82 -0.72 35.13
C ARG A 33 -15.87 -1.41 34.26
N VAL A 34 -15.81 -1.18 32.95
CA VAL A 34 -16.44 -2.06 31.98
C VAL A 34 -15.67 -3.38 32.03
N ALA A 35 -16.35 -4.44 32.48
CA ALA A 35 -15.79 -5.78 32.52
C ALA A 35 -15.32 -6.17 31.10
N ALA A 36 -14.05 -6.54 30.99
CA ALA A 36 -13.48 -7.07 29.76
C ALA A 36 -14.20 -8.39 29.42
N ALA A 37 -15.05 -8.34 28.40
CA ALA A 37 -15.62 -9.53 27.80
C ALA A 37 -14.49 -10.33 27.13
N GLY A 38 -14.28 -11.55 27.63
CA GLY A 38 -13.35 -12.60 27.21
C GLY A 38 -12.49 -12.33 25.97
N ALA A 39 -11.24 -11.94 26.19
CA ALA A 39 -10.19 -12.12 25.20
C ALA A 39 -10.04 -13.62 24.94
N ARG A 40 -10.57 -14.11 23.82
CA ARG A 40 -10.26 -15.45 23.32
C ARG A 40 -8.77 -15.48 23.03
N THR A 41 -8.01 -16.17 23.88
CA THR A 41 -6.60 -16.48 23.63
C THR A 41 -6.51 -17.23 22.30
N ALA A 42 -5.88 -16.60 21.30
CA ALA A 42 -5.53 -17.27 20.06
C ALA A 42 -4.66 -18.50 20.39
N PRO A 43 -4.84 -19.64 19.70
CA PRO A 43 -4.01 -20.82 19.93
C PRO A 43 -2.54 -20.47 19.66
N ALA A 44 -1.66 -20.91 20.57
CA ALA A 44 -0.23 -20.69 20.47
C ALA A 44 0.31 -21.33 19.18
N ARG A 45 0.98 -20.52 18.34
CA ARG A 45 1.67 -21.04 17.15
C ARG A 45 2.77 -22.04 17.56
N PRO A 46 2.97 -23.13 16.81
CA PRO A 46 4.06 -24.07 17.08
C PRO A 46 5.41 -23.34 17.00
N ARG A 47 6.26 -23.61 18.00
CA ARG A 47 7.58 -22.99 18.12
C ARG A 47 8.49 -23.48 16.97
N PRO A 48 9.11 -22.59 16.19
CA PRO A 48 10.00 -23.00 15.12
C PRO A 48 11.23 -23.77 15.66
N PRO A 49 11.83 -24.63 14.83
CA PRO A 49 13.05 -25.34 15.19
C PRO A 49 14.16 -24.36 15.60
N ALA A 50 14.97 -24.76 16.58
CA ALA A 50 16.05 -23.94 17.12
C ALA A 50 17.01 -23.49 16.00
N GLY A 51 17.21 -22.17 15.89
CA GLY A 51 18.05 -21.55 14.83
C GLY A 51 17.27 -20.82 13.73
N VAL A 52 15.95 -21.05 13.61
CA VAL A 52 15.09 -20.29 12.67
C VAL A 52 14.41 -19.15 13.43
N VAL A 53 14.87 -17.92 13.22
CA VAL A 53 14.17 -16.73 13.72
C VAL A 53 12.91 -16.51 12.88
N GLN A 54 11.74 -16.90 13.39
CA GLN A 54 10.47 -16.49 12.79
C GLN A 54 10.27 -14.99 13.02
N ARG A 55 10.45 -14.19 11.96
CA ARG A 55 10.19 -12.76 11.97
C ARG A 55 8.72 -12.52 11.66
N ALA A 56 8.03 -11.80 12.53
CA ALA A 56 6.68 -11.32 12.23
C ALA A 56 6.78 -10.19 11.18
N PRO A 57 5.77 -10.01 10.30
CA PRO A 57 5.72 -8.89 9.39
C PRO A 57 5.76 -7.54 10.12
N VAL A 58 6.41 -6.54 9.51
CA VAL A 58 6.54 -5.19 10.03
C VAL A 58 5.75 -4.23 9.15
N VAL A 59 4.91 -3.39 9.75
CA VAL A 59 4.21 -2.31 9.05
C VAL A 59 4.91 -0.99 9.35
N LEU A 60 5.49 -0.39 8.32
CA LEU A 60 6.11 0.92 8.34
C LEU A 60 5.06 2.01 8.16
N VAL A 61 5.04 2.99 9.06
CA VAL A 61 4.34 4.26 8.89
C VAL A 61 5.40 5.34 8.80
N LEU A 62 5.61 5.87 7.60
CA LEU A 62 6.72 6.76 7.28
C LEU A 62 6.23 8.16 6.98
N ASP A 63 6.99 9.15 7.43
CA ASP A 63 6.86 10.53 6.99
C ASP A 63 6.96 10.62 5.45
N PRO A 64 6.17 11.48 4.78
CA PRO A 64 6.23 11.67 3.34
C PRO A 64 7.64 11.79 2.74
N VAL A 65 8.58 12.46 3.43
CA VAL A 65 9.94 12.63 2.90
C VAL A 65 10.76 11.34 2.91
N LEU A 66 10.40 10.38 3.77
CA LEU A 66 11.08 9.09 3.92
C LEU A 66 10.47 7.99 3.03
N GLN A 67 9.32 8.26 2.39
CA GLN A 67 8.63 7.30 1.53
C GLN A 67 9.43 6.97 0.26
N ALA A 68 10.30 7.87 -0.20
CA ALA A 68 11.12 7.62 -1.40
C ALA A 68 12.26 6.63 -1.16
N LEU A 69 12.62 6.35 0.10
CA LEU A 69 13.76 5.48 0.43
C LEU A 69 13.35 4.00 0.41
N PRO A 70 14.18 3.10 -0.15
CA PRO A 70 13.90 1.65 -0.20
C PRO A 70 14.32 0.95 1.10
N TRP A 71 13.64 1.24 2.20
CA TRP A 71 13.92 0.67 3.52
C TRP A 71 14.00 -0.87 3.53
N GLU A 72 13.19 -1.51 2.70
CA GLU A 72 13.11 -2.96 2.53
C GLU A 72 14.35 -3.57 1.87
N SER A 73 15.21 -2.74 1.27
CA SER A 73 16.47 -3.15 0.64
C SER A 73 17.70 -2.75 1.46
N VAL A 74 17.52 -2.21 2.67
CA VAL A 74 18.62 -1.86 3.58
C VAL A 74 19.29 -3.15 4.09
N PRO A 75 20.65 -3.21 4.12
CA PRO A 75 21.36 -4.34 4.68
C PRO A 75 20.90 -4.73 6.10
N GLY A 76 20.58 -6.00 6.30
CA GLY A 76 20.02 -6.54 7.54
C GLY A 76 18.49 -6.59 7.58
N LEU A 77 17.80 -5.94 6.63
CA LEU A 77 16.33 -5.94 6.51
C LEU A 77 15.83 -6.71 5.28
N GLU A 78 16.69 -7.22 4.40
CA GLU A 78 16.27 -7.79 3.11
C GLU A 78 15.39 -9.03 3.23
N GLN A 79 15.42 -9.71 4.38
CA GLN A 79 14.60 -10.90 4.67
C GLN A 79 13.38 -10.57 5.56
N GLN A 80 13.20 -9.31 5.96
CA GLN A 80 12.07 -8.89 6.76
C GLN A 80 10.87 -8.66 5.85
N SER A 81 9.74 -9.34 6.11
CA SER A 81 8.46 -8.96 5.49
C SER A 81 8.07 -7.59 5.99
N MET A 82 8.00 -6.62 5.07
CA MET A 82 7.76 -5.21 5.36
C MET A 82 6.63 -4.71 4.47
N TYR A 83 5.70 -3.99 5.11
CA TYR A 83 4.56 -3.36 4.47
C TYR A 83 4.56 -1.88 4.80
N ARG A 84 4.00 -1.03 3.93
CA ARG A 84 3.86 0.41 4.17
C ARG A 84 2.41 0.81 4.35
N MET A 85 2.13 1.62 5.37
CA MET A 85 0.83 2.25 5.59
C MET A 85 0.97 3.77 5.69
N PRO A 86 -0.01 4.55 5.19
CA PRO A 86 0.05 6.00 5.22
C PRO A 86 -0.12 6.55 6.64
N SER A 87 -0.88 5.86 7.49
CA SER A 87 -1.05 6.22 8.90
C SER A 87 -1.51 5.02 9.73
N LEU A 88 -1.31 5.11 11.05
CA LEU A 88 -1.84 4.13 11.99
C LEU A 88 -3.38 4.06 11.94
N ALA A 89 -4.04 5.19 11.71
CA ALA A 89 -5.51 5.24 11.62
C ALA A 89 -6.03 4.42 10.43
N VAL A 90 -5.40 4.55 9.26
CA VAL A 90 -5.76 3.74 8.08
C VAL A 90 -5.44 2.27 8.34
N ALA A 91 -4.28 1.95 8.94
CA ALA A 91 -3.92 0.57 9.28
C ALA A 91 -4.96 -0.09 10.21
N LEU A 92 -5.38 0.60 11.27
CA LEU A 92 -6.40 0.11 12.20
C LEU A 92 -7.76 -0.03 11.53
N ALA A 93 -8.15 0.91 10.66
CA ALA A 93 -9.39 0.81 9.90
C ALA A 93 -9.37 -0.41 8.96
N SER A 94 -8.25 -0.64 8.25
CA SER A 94 -8.04 -1.80 7.38
C SER A 94 -8.09 -3.12 8.15
N CYS A 95 -7.47 -3.20 9.34
CA CYS A 95 -7.55 -4.38 10.21
C CYS A 95 -8.99 -4.67 10.66
N ARG A 96 -9.77 -3.64 11.00
CA ARG A 96 -11.17 -3.81 11.43
C ARG A 96 -12.10 -4.24 10.31
N ALA A 97 -11.81 -3.82 9.08
CA ALA A 97 -12.55 -4.20 7.89
C ALA A 97 -12.16 -5.60 7.36
N ALA A 98 -11.05 -6.17 7.84
CA ALA A 98 -10.53 -7.47 7.40
C ALA A 98 -10.90 -8.59 8.38
N SER A 99 -11.10 -9.79 7.84
CA SER A 99 -10.96 -11.04 8.60
C SER A 99 -9.49 -11.45 8.58
N GLU A 100 -8.84 -11.53 9.73
CA GLU A 100 -7.42 -11.91 9.85
C GLU A 100 -7.23 -13.43 10.01
N PRO A 101 -6.20 -14.06 9.39
CA PRO A 101 -5.30 -13.52 8.37
C PRO A 101 -5.94 -13.45 6.98
N ARG A 102 -5.63 -12.40 6.22
CA ARG A 102 -6.17 -12.21 4.87
C ARG A 102 -5.47 -13.14 3.88
N ARG A 103 -6.13 -14.26 3.57
CA ARG A 103 -5.66 -15.30 2.65
C ARG A 103 -6.37 -15.18 1.31
N LEU A 104 -5.60 -15.16 0.23
CA LEU A 104 -6.08 -14.96 -1.13
C LEU A 104 -5.85 -16.21 -1.99
N ASP A 105 -6.85 -16.60 -2.77
CA ASP A 105 -6.73 -17.66 -3.77
C ASP A 105 -5.96 -17.15 -5.01
N PRO A 106 -4.77 -17.68 -5.31
CA PRO A 106 -3.98 -17.24 -6.46
C PRO A 106 -4.64 -17.52 -7.82
N ARG A 107 -5.67 -18.36 -7.87
CA ARG A 107 -6.42 -18.70 -9.09
C ARG A 107 -7.50 -17.68 -9.41
N ASP A 108 -7.95 -16.87 -8.44
CA ASP A 108 -8.98 -15.84 -8.65
C ASP A 108 -8.36 -14.47 -8.90
N ALA A 109 -7.89 -14.29 -10.13
CA ALA A 109 -7.17 -13.09 -10.54
C ALA A 109 -7.77 -12.43 -11.79
N PHE A 110 -7.55 -11.12 -11.89
CA PHE A 110 -7.66 -10.39 -13.14
C PHE A 110 -6.31 -9.78 -13.52
N PHE A 111 -5.95 -9.78 -14.81
CA PHE A 111 -4.73 -9.15 -15.31
C PHE A 111 -5.01 -8.11 -16.41
N SER A 112 -4.18 -7.06 -16.45
CA SER A 112 -4.09 -6.12 -17.56
C SER A 112 -2.62 -5.99 -17.97
N LEU A 113 -2.28 -6.57 -19.13
CA LEU A 113 -0.93 -6.68 -19.66
C LEU A 113 -0.78 -5.84 -20.92
N ASN A 114 0.25 -5.00 -20.99
CA ASN A 114 0.54 -4.16 -22.14
C ASN A 114 -0.71 -3.39 -22.66
N PRO A 115 -1.43 -2.65 -21.79
CA PRO A 115 -2.70 -2.03 -22.18
C PRO A 115 -2.54 -0.90 -23.20
N SER A 116 -1.35 -0.34 -23.36
CA SER A 116 -0.99 0.65 -24.38
C SER A 116 -0.56 0.04 -25.71
N GLY A 117 -0.21 -1.25 -25.73
CA GLY A 117 0.23 -1.97 -26.94
C GLY A 117 1.70 -1.76 -27.32
N ASP A 118 2.45 -0.93 -26.59
CA ASP A 118 3.85 -0.57 -26.87
C ASP A 118 4.89 -1.36 -26.06
N LEU A 119 4.47 -2.19 -25.11
CA LEU A 119 5.33 -3.05 -24.28
C LEU A 119 5.40 -4.49 -24.84
N GLY A 120 5.83 -4.64 -26.10
CA GLY A 120 5.86 -5.92 -26.80
C GLY A 120 6.73 -6.99 -26.12
N ASP A 121 7.93 -6.62 -25.68
CA ASP A 121 8.86 -7.53 -24.98
C ASP A 121 8.25 -8.03 -23.65
N THR A 122 7.66 -7.13 -22.87
CA THR A 122 6.96 -7.45 -21.62
C THR A 122 5.79 -8.38 -21.84
N GLN A 123 4.99 -8.12 -22.89
CA GLN A 123 3.88 -9.01 -23.24
C GLN A 123 4.40 -10.40 -23.59
N GLN A 124 5.43 -10.50 -24.43
CA GLN A 124 6.03 -11.78 -24.82
C GLN A 124 6.56 -12.56 -23.60
N ALA A 125 7.13 -11.86 -22.61
CA ALA A 125 7.71 -12.46 -21.41
C ALA A 125 6.65 -12.97 -20.42
N LEU A 126 5.56 -12.22 -20.19
CA LEU A 126 4.61 -12.48 -19.11
C LEU A 126 3.30 -13.15 -19.55
N GLU A 127 2.86 -12.93 -20.79
CA GLU A 127 1.60 -13.49 -21.29
C GLU A 127 1.52 -15.02 -21.15
N PRO A 128 2.59 -15.81 -21.41
CA PRO A 128 2.55 -17.26 -21.20
C PRO A 128 2.23 -17.65 -19.75
N LEU A 129 2.70 -16.89 -18.75
CA LEU A 129 2.40 -17.17 -17.33
C LEU A 129 0.93 -16.94 -17.01
N PHE A 130 0.32 -15.89 -17.59
CA PHE A 130 -1.09 -15.58 -17.39
C PHE A 130 -2.00 -16.58 -18.09
N LEU A 131 -1.72 -16.91 -19.36
CA LEU A 131 -2.54 -17.83 -20.16
C LEU A 131 -2.47 -19.29 -19.68
N ARG A 132 -1.40 -19.67 -18.98
CA ARG A 132 -1.31 -20.96 -18.29
C ARG A 132 -2.33 -21.11 -17.15
N GLN A 133 -2.88 -20.01 -16.63
CA GLN A 133 -3.87 -20.02 -15.55
C GLN A 133 -5.29 -19.94 -16.14
N PRO A 134 -6.02 -21.07 -16.27
CA PRO A 134 -7.30 -21.10 -16.98
C PRO A 134 -8.41 -20.27 -16.31
N THR A 135 -8.27 -19.97 -15.03
CA THR A 135 -9.24 -19.21 -14.24
C THR A 135 -8.99 -17.70 -14.26
N TRP A 136 -7.82 -17.26 -14.73
CA TRP A 136 -7.48 -15.84 -14.81
C TRP A 136 -8.26 -15.17 -15.93
N LYS A 137 -8.79 -13.99 -15.66
CA LYS A 137 -9.44 -13.13 -16.66
C LYS A 137 -8.57 -11.93 -16.95
N GLY A 138 -8.63 -11.35 -18.15
CA GLY A 138 -7.81 -10.17 -18.40
C GLY A 138 -7.72 -9.74 -19.85
N THR A 139 -6.87 -8.75 -20.07
CA THR A 139 -6.61 -8.14 -21.37
C THR A 139 -5.10 -8.07 -21.63
N SER A 140 -4.67 -8.46 -22.84
CA SER A 140 -3.29 -8.26 -23.32
C SER A 140 -3.27 -7.35 -24.55
N GLY A 141 -2.29 -6.44 -24.64
CA GLY A 141 -2.02 -5.67 -25.85
C GLY A 141 -3.10 -4.65 -26.23
N ARG A 142 -4.06 -4.40 -25.35
CA ARG A 142 -5.18 -3.48 -25.58
C ARG A 142 -5.66 -2.84 -24.27
N PRO A 143 -6.22 -1.62 -24.33
CA PRO A 143 -6.72 -0.96 -23.13
C PRO A 143 -7.95 -1.70 -22.56
N PRO A 144 -8.00 -1.92 -21.24
CA PRO A 144 -9.19 -2.47 -20.57
C PRO A 144 -10.26 -1.40 -20.44
N ALA A 145 -11.53 -1.82 -20.31
CA ALA A 145 -12.60 -0.87 -19.99
C ALA A 145 -12.52 -0.46 -18.52
N ALA A 146 -12.80 0.81 -18.20
CA ALA A 146 -12.81 1.29 -16.82
C ALA A 146 -13.79 0.51 -15.93
N ALA A 147 -14.93 0.10 -16.48
CA ALA A 147 -15.92 -0.73 -15.79
C ALA A 147 -15.40 -2.15 -15.50
N GLU A 148 -14.66 -2.74 -16.43
CA GLU A 148 -14.04 -4.06 -16.28
C GLU A 148 -12.97 -4.04 -15.18
N LEU A 149 -12.12 -3.01 -15.14
CA LEU A 149 -11.15 -2.83 -14.05
C LEU A 149 -11.83 -2.62 -12.70
N ALA A 150 -12.88 -1.81 -12.65
CA ALA A 150 -13.62 -1.54 -11.42
C ALA A 150 -14.34 -2.79 -10.90
N GLU A 151 -14.91 -3.61 -11.77
CA GLU A 151 -15.49 -4.90 -11.40
C GLU A 151 -14.42 -5.87 -10.90
N ALA A 152 -13.31 -5.99 -11.62
CA ALA A 152 -12.20 -6.88 -11.27
C ALA A 152 -11.65 -6.57 -9.87
N LEU A 153 -11.38 -5.30 -9.56
CA LEU A 153 -10.88 -4.89 -8.25
C LEU A 153 -11.83 -5.19 -7.09
N GLN A 154 -13.15 -5.28 -7.34
CA GLN A 154 -14.17 -5.53 -6.32
C GLN A 154 -14.59 -7.00 -6.19
N THR A 155 -14.30 -7.81 -7.21
CA THR A 155 -14.82 -9.19 -7.30
C THR A 155 -13.73 -10.25 -7.31
N ARG A 156 -12.48 -9.87 -7.57
CA ARG A 156 -11.32 -10.77 -7.60
C ARG A 156 -10.51 -10.66 -6.33
N GLN A 157 -9.66 -11.65 -6.11
CA GLN A 157 -8.72 -11.67 -4.99
C GLN A 157 -7.34 -11.15 -5.39
N LEU A 158 -6.96 -11.29 -6.66
CA LEU A 158 -5.73 -10.71 -7.20
C LEU A 158 -6.01 -9.80 -8.40
N PHE A 159 -5.24 -8.73 -8.51
CA PHE A 159 -5.22 -7.83 -9.65
C PHE A 159 -3.79 -7.57 -10.09
N VAL A 160 -3.43 -7.96 -11.32
CA VAL A 160 -2.08 -7.80 -11.88
C VAL A 160 -2.13 -6.77 -13.00
N TYR A 161 -1.34 -5.70 -12.88
CA TYR A 161 -1.20 -4.67 -13.90
C TYR A 161 0.26 -4.62 -14.35
N CYS A 162 0.50 -4.76 -15.65
CA CYS A 162 1.82 -4.66 -16.27
C CYS A 162 1.73 -3.66 -17.42
N GLY A 163 2.11 -2.41 -17.15
CA GLY A 163 1.88 -1.29 -18.05
C GLY A 163 2.51 0.01 -17.54
N HIS A 164 2.25 1.11 -18.23
CA HIS A 164 2.80 2.42 -17.83
C HIS A 164 2.16 2.95 -16.54
N GLY A 165 2.98 3.47 -15.64
CA GLY A 165 2.51 4.12 -14.42
C GLY A 165 1.69 3.19 -13.52
N SER A 166 0.58 3.69 -13.02
CA SER A 166 -0.29 3.05 -12.02
C SER A 166 -1.61 2.54 -12.61
N GLY A 167 -1.85 2.71 -13.91
CA GLY A 167 -3.13 2.42 -14.55
C GLY A 167 -4.20 3.52 -14.37
N GLU A 168 -3.84 4.69 -13.80
CA GLU A 168 -4.74 5.83 -13.61
C GLU A 168 -5.36 6.36 -14.91
N GLN A 169 -4.72 6.13 -16.06
CA GLN A 169 -5.26 6.46 -17.38
C GLN A 169 -6.46 5.58 -17.78
N TYR A 170 -6.60 4.39 -17.18
CA TYR A 170 -7.72 3.46 -17.46
C TYR A 170 -8.74 3.45 -16.33
N LEU A 171 -8.31 3.66 -15.08
CA LEU A 171 -9.18 3.81 -13.92
C LEU A 171 -8.66 4.96 -13.04
N PRO A 172 -9.19 6.19 -13.22
CA PRO A 172 -8.73 7.36 -12.48
C PRO A 172 -8.84 7.17 -10.96
N ALA A 173 -7.87 7.69 -10.21
CA ALA A 173 -7.82 7.54 -8.76
C ALA A 173 -9.07 8.05 -8.04
N ALA A 174 -9.74 9.09 -8.57
CA ALA A 174 -11.00 9.58 -8.02
C ALA A 174 -12.10 8.50 -8.07
N ARG A 175 -12.18 7.73 -9.16
CA ARG A 175 -13.11 6.60 -9.28
C ARG A 175 -12.68 5.43 -8.42
N LEU A 176 -11.40 5.07 -8.44
CA LEU A 176 -10.84 3.97 -7.66
C LEU A 176 -11.16 4.10 -6.16
N ARG A 177 -10.99 5.31 -5.59
CA ARG A 177 -11.29 5.59 -4.16
C ARG A 177 -12.75 5.32 -3.75
N THR A 178 -13.68 5.30 -4.71
CA THR A 178 -15.10 5.03 -4.42
C THR A 178 -15.45 3.54 -4.41
N LEU A 179 -14.53 2.68 -4.83
CA LEU A 179 -14.74 1.24 -4.90
C LEU A 179 -14.58 0.59 -3.52
N ARG A 180 -15.10 -0.64 -3.40
CA ARG A 180 -14.77 -1.56 -2.31
C ARG A 180 -13.84 -2.65 -2.84
N CYS A 181 -12.56 -2.33 -2.92
CA CYS A 181 -11.53 -3.21 -3.42
C CYS A 181 -11.36 -4.44 -2.52
N SER A 182 -11.41 -5.63 -3.12
CA SER A 182 -11.10 -6.91 -2.49
C SER A 182 -9.75 -7.48 -2.95
N ALA A 183 -9.26 -7.02 -4.11
CA ALA A 183 -8.09 -7.59 -4.76
C ALA A 183 -6.78 -7.02 -4.22
N ALA A 184 -5.81 -7.89 -3.91
CA ALA A 184 -4.42 -7.46 -3.75
C ALA A 184 -3.82 -7.10 -5.12
N GLY A 185 -3.15 -5.95 -5.18
CA GLY A 185 -2.60 -5.40 -6.41
C GLY A 185 -1.12 -5.75 -6.60
N LEU A 186 -0.76 -6.22 -7.79
CA LEU A 186 0.61 -6.25 -8.31
C LEU A 186 0.69 -5.22 -9.44
N ILE A 187 1.09 -3.99 -9.12
CA ILE A 187 1.02 -2.83 -10.03
C ILE A 187 2.42 -2.53 -10.60
N MET A 188 2.78 -3.28 -11.64
CA MET A 188 4.11 -3.29 -12.27
C MET A 188 4.18 -2.24 -13.39
N GLY A 189 4.40 -1.00 -12.98
CA GLY A 189 4.70 0.11 -13.87
C GLY A 189 5.65 1.10 -13.21
N CYS A 190 6.28 1.95 -14.02
CA CYS A 190 7.22 2.96 -13.54
C CYS A 190 6.55 3.92 -12.56
N SER A 191 7.18 4.14 -11.39
CA SER A 191 6.70 5.07 -10.37
C SER A 191 5.27 4.81 -9.86
N SER A 192 4.71 3.60 -10.03
CA SER A 192 3.34 3.27 -9.64
C SER A 192 3.06 3.41 -8.13
N GLY A 193 4.10 3.26 -7.31
CA GLY A 193 4.08 3.40 -5.85
C GLY A 193 4.65 4.72 -5.35
N ARG A 194 5.10 5.61 -6.24
CA ARG A 194 5.71 6.88 -5.83
C ARG A 194 4.68 7.77 -5.12
N LEU A 195 5.01 8.21 -3.91
CA LEU A 195 4.26 9.25 -3.21
C LEU A 195 4.93 10.60 -3.42
N ARG A 196 4.17 11.56 -3.96
CA ARG A 196 4.58 12.96 -4.06
C ARG A 196 4.42 13.61 -2.68
N PRO A 197 5.44 14.34 -2.21
CA PRO A 197 5.33 15.04 -0.94
C PRO A 197 4.23 16.12 -0.99
N PRO A 198 3.72 16.53 0.18
CA PRO A 198 2.80 17.67 0.34
C PRO A 198 3.29 18.92 -0.42
N ALA A 199 2.39 19.62 -1.11
CA ALA A 199 2.73 20.87 -1.80
C ALA A 199 2.81 22.06 -0.82
N ALA A 200 1.97 22.05 0.22
CA ALA A 200 2.00 23.00 1.31
C ALA A 200 2.02 22.30 2.67
N ALA A 201 2.39 23.05 3.71
CA ALA A 201 2.33 22.58 5.09
C ALA A 201 0.88 22.25 5.48
N GLY A 202 0.64 21.00 5.89
CA GLY A 202 -0.70 20.50 6.24
C GLY A 202 -1.36 19.66 5.15
N ASP A 203 -0.82 19.60 3.93
CA ASP A 203 -1.30 18.68 2.90
C ASP A 203 -0.80 17.24 3.17
N GLU A 204 -1.54 16.26 2.66
CA GLU A 204 -1.13 14.86 2.69
C GLU A 204 -0.33 14.48 1.42
N ALA A 205 0.53 13.46 1.54
CA ALA A 205 1.21 12.89 0.40
C ALA A 205 0.20 12.33 -0.63
N GLN A 206 0.54 12.43 -1.91
CA GLN A 206 -0.35 12.00 -3.00
C GLN A 206 0.32 10.92 -3.84
N GLY A 207 -0.43 9.86 -4.17
CA GLY A 207 0.01 8.85 -5.11
C GLY A 207 -1.10 7.86 -5.42
N ALA A 208 -0.98 7.19 -6.56
CA ALA A 208 -1.99 6.23 -7.05
C ALA A 208 -2.22 5.10 -6.05
N VAL A 209 -1.14 4.59 -5.45
CA VAL A 209 -1.20 3.49 -4.48
C VAL A 209 -2.07 3.81 -3.27
N LEU A 210 -2.17 5.08 -2.85
CA LEU A 210 -3.07 5.49 -1.77
C LEU A 210 -4.54 5.31 -2.16
N ALA A 211 -4.89 5.49 -3.44
CA ALA A 211 -6.25 5.26 -3.90
C ALA A 211 -6.64 3.77 -3.82
N TYR A 212 -5.70 2.85 -4.06
CA TYR A 212 -5.92 1.41 -3.83
C TYR A 212 -6.17 1.13 -2.35
N LEU A 213 -5.33 1.64 -1.45
CA LEU A 213 -5.49 1.44 0.00
C LEU A 213 -6.81 2.01 0.52
N LEU A 214 -7.17 3.23 0.11
CA LEU A 214 -8.43 3.88 0.49
C LEU A 214 -9.66 3.13 -0.03
N ALA A 215 -9.55 2.47 -1.19
CA ALA A 215 -10.58 1.59 -1.71
C ALA A 215 -10.71 0.27 -0.92
N GLY A 216 -9.78 -0.04 -0.01
CA GLY A 216 -9.78 -1.26 0.80
C GLY A 216 -8.87 -2.38 0.28
N CYS A 217 -7.97 -2.09 -0.66
CA CYS A 217 -7.00 -3.05 -1.19
C CYS A 217 -6.21 -3.71 -0.05
N PRO A 218 -6.17 -5.07 0.04
CA PRO A 218 -5.42 -5.82 1.05
C PRO A 218 -3.95 -5.42 1.16
N ALA A 219 -3.29 -5.45 0.00
CA ALA A 219 -1.90 -5.15 -0.20
C ALA A 219 -1.71 -4.74 -1.66
N ALA A 220 -0.87 -3.74 -1.90
CA ALA A 220 -0.53 -3.27 -3.24
C ALA A 220 1.00 -3.19 -3.38
N THR A 221 1.57 -4.07 -4.20
CA THR A 221 2.99 -4.03 -4.57
C THR A 221 3.18 -3.12 -5.77
N ALA A 222 4.09 -2.15 -5.65
CA ALA A 222 4.28 -1.07 -6.62
C ALA A 222 5.73 -0.54 -6.61
N ASN A 223 6.12 0.20 -7.65
CA ASN A 223 7.49 0.71 -7.80
C ASN A 223 7.62 2.17 -7.34
N LEU A 224 8.61 2.47 -6.51
CA LEU A 224 8.89 3.82 -6.00
C LEU A 224 9.42 4.79 -7.08
N TRP A 225 10.05 4.26 -8.12
CA TRP A 225 10.61 5.04 -9.22
C TRP A 225 10.58 4.25 -10.54
N ASP A 226 11.19 4.82 -11.57
CA ASP A 226 11.17 4.25 -12.92
C ASP A 226 12.13 3.06 -13.01
N VAL A 227 11.65 1.98 -13.62
CA VAL A 227 12.36 0.69 -13.73
C VAL A 227 12.49 0.31 -15.19
N THR A 228 13.42 -0.59 -15.52
CA THR A 228 13.57 -1.08 -16.89
C THR A 228 12.76 -2.36 -17.10
N ASP A 229 12.06 -2.45 -18.23
CA ASP A 229 11.14 -3.54 -18.62
C ASP A 229 11.72 -4.93 -18.33
N LYS A 230 12.90 -5.26 -18.87
CA LYS A 230 13.49 -6.61 -18.72
C LYS A 230 13.73 -7.06 -17.28
N ASP A 231 14.03 -6.15 -16.37
CA ASP A 231 14.26 -6.51 -14.96
C ASP A 231 12.94 -6.57 -14.18
N ILE A 232 12.01 -5.64 -14.44
CA ILE A 232 10.70 -5.69 -13.78
C ILE A 232 9.88 -6.89 -14.27
N ASP A 233 10.05 -7.34 -15.51
CA ASP A 233 9.43 -8.56 -16.03
C ASP A 233 9.97 -9.81 -15.31
N ARG A 234 11.30 -9.91 -15.10
CA ARG A 234 11.90 -10.99 -14.29
C ARG A 234 11.41 -10.98 -12.86
N PHE A 235 11.30 -9.79 -12.26
CA PHE A 235 10.76 -9.62 -10.92
C PHE A 235 9.30 -10.09 -10.86
N THR A 236 8.48 -9.64 -11.80
CA THR A 236 7.05 -9.95 -11.88
C THR A 236 6.83 -11.44 -12.06
N ALA A 237 7.54 -12.07 -13.00
CA ALA A 237 7.52 -13.51 -13.20
C ALA A 237 7.85 -14.26 -11.92
N ALA A 238 8.91 -13.86 -11.20
CA ALA A 238 9.32 -14.52 -9.97
C ALA A 238 8.29 -14.40 -8.83
N VAL A 239 7.61 -13.25 -8.69
CA VAL A 239 6.50 -13.10 -7.73
C VAL A 239 5.35 -14.04 -8.09
N LEU A 240 4.97 -14.06 -9.36
CA LEU A 240 3.86 -14.88 -9.85
C LEU A 240 4.15 -16.38 -9.74
N GLU A 241 5.36 -16.80 -10.07
CA GLU A 241 5.85 -18.16 -9.87
C GLU A 241 5.72 -18.56 -8.40
N ASP A 242 6.18 -17.75 -7.44
CA ASP A 242 6.06 -18.08 -6.01
C ASP A 242 4.61 -18.14 -5.50
N TRP A 243 3.68 -17.43 -6.14
CA TRP A 243 2.25 -17.48 -5.83
C TRP A 243 1.51 -18.66 -6.46
N LEU A 244 1.86 -19.02 -7.70
CA LEU A 244 1.14 -19.99 -8.52
C LEU A 244 1.79 -21.38 -8.52
N GLU A 245 3.12 -21.40 -8.54
CA GLU A 245 3.93 -22.58 -8.59
C GLU A 245 4.50 -22.76 -7.18
N ALA A 246 3.97 -23.74 -6.47
CA ALA A 246 4.40 -24.05 -5.11
C ALA A 246 5.28 -25.32 -5.11
N PRO A 247 6.42 -25.38 -5.84
CA PRO A 247 7.22 -26.60 -5.88
C PRO A 247 7.74 -26.93 -4.48
N GLY A 248 7.29 -28.06 -3.94
CA GLY A 248 7.66 -28.53 -2.60
C GLY A 248 6.92 -27.89 -1.43
N ARG A 249 5.84 -27.13 -1.67
CA ARG A 249 4.96 -26.60 -0.62
C ARG A 249 3.81 -27.57 -0.36
N GLU A 250 3.49 -27.77 0.92
CA GLU A 250 2.33 -28.54 1.34
C GLU A 250 1.05 -27.98 0.70
N PRO A 251 0.09 -28.83 0.30
CA PRO A 251 -1.22 -28.39 -0.19
C PRO A 251 -1.88 -27.40 0.79
N GLY A 252 -2.18 -26.20 0.30
CA GLY A 252 -2.75 -25.13 1.10
C GLY A 252 -1.73 -24.31 1.90
N ALA A 253 -0.43 -24.40 1.63
CA ALA A 253 0.56 -23.47 2.18
C ALA A 253 0.51 -22.12 1.44
N ALA A 254 0.21 -21.03 2.17
CA ALA A 254 0.24 -19.68 1.61
C ALA A 254 1.56 -18.96 1.93
N VAL A 255 1.92 -18.03 1.05
CA VAL A 255 3.09 -17.18 1.18
C VAL A 255 2.70 -15.73 1.44
N ASP A 256 3.49 -15.07 2.27
CA ASP A 256 3.38 -13.64 2.51
C ASP A 256 3.80 -12.84 1.28
N VAL A 257 2.93 -11.93 0.82
CA VAL A 257 3.19 -11.10 -0.38
C VAL A 257 4.53 -10.38 -0.30
N ALA A 258 4.89 -9.81 0.86
CA ALA A 258 6.16 -9.10 1.01
C ALA A 258 7.36 -10.06 0.98
N ALA A 259 7.20 -11.30 1.46
CA ALA A 259 8.24 -12.34 1.32
C ALA A 259 8.50 -12.72 -0.15
N SER A 260 7.44 -12.88 -0.96
CA SER A 260 7.58 -13.12 -2.41
C SER A 260 8.30 -11.95 -3.10
N VAL A 261 7.94 -10.71 -2.74
CA VAL A 261 8.59 -9.50 -3.23
C VAL A 261 10.07 -9.48 -2.88
N ASN A 262 10.42 -9.76 -1.61
CA ASN A 262 11.81 -9.81 -1.15
C ASN A 262 12.64 -10.82 -1.94
N ALA A 263 12.11 -12.03 -2.16
CA ALA A 263 12.77 -13.06 -2.95
C ALA A 263 12.96 -12.63 -4.42
N ALA A 264 11.92 -12.04 -5.02
CA ALA A 264 11.94 -11.59 -6.41
C ALA A 264 12.97 -10.48 -6.69
N ARG A 265 13.32 -9.64 -5.71
CA ARG A 265 14.40 -8.63 -5.88
C ARG A 265 15.73 -9.25 -6.32
N GLY A 266 16.02 -10.47 -5.90
CA GLY A 266 17.23 -11.21 -6.26
C GLY A 266 17.26 -11.70 -7.71
N ARG A 267 16.12 -11.67 -8.42
CA ARG A 267 16.02 -12.05 -9.84
C ARG A 267 16.29 -10.87 -10.79
N CYS A 268 16.29 -9.64 -10.29
CA CYS A 268 16.71 -8.47 -11.05
C CYS A 268 18.23 -8.46 -11.25
N ARG A 269 18.70 -8.12 -12.45
CA ARG A 269 20.12 -7.88 -12.70
C ARG A 269 20.61 -6.67 -11.93
N LEU A 270 19.83 -5.58 -11.96
CA LEU A 270 20.08 -4.39 -11.14
C LEU A 270 19.30 -4.51 -9.83
N ARG A 271 19.83 -5.33 -8.91
CA ARG A 271 19.18 -5.68 -7.63
C ARG A 271 18.66 -4.48 -6.84
N TYR A 272 19.46 -3.41 -6.74
CA TYR A 272 19.07 -2.23 -5.97
C TYR A 272 18.30 -1.21 -6.80
N LEU A 273 18.72 -0.97 -8.05
CA LEU A 273 18.08 0.04 -8.89
C LEU A 273 16.69 -0.37 -9.37
N ASN A 274 16.51 -1.62 -9.78
CA ASN A 274 15.21 -2.14 -10.22
C ASN A 274 14.54 -2.94 -9.11
N GLY A 275 15.22 -3.93 -8.54
CA GLY A 275 14.63 -4.76 -7.47
C GLY A 275 14.28 -3.96 -6.21
N GLY A 276 15.10 -2.96 -5.86
CA GLY A 276 14.84 -2.08 -4.71
C GLY A 276 13.71 -1.08 -4.91
N ALA A 277 13.22 -0.89 -6.14
CA ALA A 277 12.09 -0.02 -6.42
C ALA A 277 10.78 -0.62 -5.90
N ALA A 278 10.65 -1.95 -5.92
CA ALA A 278 9.42 -2.65 -5.58
C ALA A 278 9.20 -2.72 -4.07
N VAL A 279 8.08 -2.16 -3.61
CA VAL A 279 7.66 -2.16 -2.21
C VAL A 279 6.18 -2.55 -2.10
N THR A 280 5.78 -3.05 -0.94
CA THR A 280 4.39 -3.46 -0.69
C THR A 280 3.73 -2.51 0.29
N TYR A 281 2.61 -1.91 -0.13
CA TYR A 281 1.73 -1.13 0.73
C TYR A 281 0.59 -2.02 1.25
N GLY A 282 -0.01 -1.69 2.39
CA GLY A 282 -1.15 -2.42 2.96
C GLY A 282 -0.80 -3.19 4.23
N LEU A 283 -1.49 -4.31 4.44
CA LEU A 283 -1.32 -5.18 5.61
C LEU A 283 -0.80 -6.56 5.19
N PRO A 284 -0.20 -7.32 6.12
CA PRO A 284 0.24 -8.69 5.87
C PRO A 284 -0.85 -9.52 5.20
N THR A 285 -0.54 -10.00 4.00
CA THR A 285 -1.49 -10.67 3.11
C THR A 285 -0.83 -11.95 2.61
N LEU A 286 -1.55 -13.05 2.71
CA LEU A 286 -1.10 -14.38 2.34
C LEU A 286 -1.75 -14.81 1.02
N VAL A 287 -0.99 -15.44 0.12
CA VAL A 287 -1.47 -15.99 -1.15
C VAL A 287 -1.24 -17.50 -1.17
N GLY A 288 -2.31 -18.29 -1.36
CA GLY A 288 -2.27 -19.76 -1.48
C GLY A 288 -3.35 -20.48 -0.69
#